data_AF-A0AA39AK92-F1
#
_entry.id   AF-A0AA39AK92-F1
#
_cell.length_a   1.000
_cell.length_b   1.000
_cell.length_c   1.000
_cell.angle_alpha   90.00
_cell.angle_beta   90.00
_cell.angle_gamma   90.00
#
_symmetry.space_group_name_H-M   'P 1'
#
loop_
_entity.id
_entity.type
_entity.pdbx_description
1 polymer ?
#
loop_
_entity_poly.entity_id
_entity_poly.type
_entity_poly.pdbx_seq_one_letter_code
_entity_poly.pdbx_strand_id
1 'polypeptide(L)'
;MEKKFNNNCFMMFARNLSITWAEDCRYWHWLKIKETSDAFVDVAELLNVCWLEVHGKFETAKLSPGIMYKVAFVVMMKDPAYGWRVPVNLKLALPDGNTQEHKENFREKPKGQWIEIPVGQFQTSAENIGEIEFSLFEYEGGDWKSGLVVKGVIIQPKN
;
A
#
# COMPACT_ATOMS: atom_id res chain seq x y z
N MET A 1 29.70 -7.04 -18.30
CA MET A 1 28.52 -6.40 -18.94
C MET A 1 27.37 -6.50 -17.95
N GLU A 2 27.09 -5.42 -17.21
CA GLU A 2 25.86 -5.33 -16.43
C GLU A 2 24.71 -5.13 -17.43
N LYS A 3 23.87 -6.15 -17.62
CA LYS A 3 22.59 -5.98 -18.31
C LYS A 3 21.72 -5.12 -17.40
N LYS A 4 21.70 -3.80 -17.60
CA LYS A 4 20.64 -2.94 -17.07
C LYS A 4 19.33 -3.36 -17.72
N PHE A 5 18.58 -4.23 -17.03
CA PHE A 5 17.19 -4.43 -17.36
C PHE A 5 16.44 -3.15 -16.99
N ASN A 6 15.91 -2.45 -18.00
CA ASN A 6 15.09 -1.27 -17.85
C ASN A 6 13.69 -1.71 -17.36
N ASN A 7 13.63 -2.29 -16.16
CA ASN A 7 12.40 -2.85 -15.61
C ASN A 7 11.55 -1.72 -15.02
N ASN A 8 10.28 -1.67 -15.41
CA ASN A 8 9.39 -0.57 -15.05
C ASN A 8 9.04 -0.61 -13.56
N CYS A 9 9.08 0.55 -12.89
CA CYS A 9 8.61 0.74 -11.52
C CYS A 9 7.33 1.59 -11.56
N PHE A 10 6.34 1.23 -10.75
CA PHE A 10 5.06 1.90 -10.69
C PHE A 10 4.76 2.37 -9.28
N MET A 11 4.27 3.61 -9.17
CA MET A 11 3.67 4.16 -7.97
C MET A 11 2.19 4.40 -8.25
N MET A 12 1.32 3.73 -7.49
CA MET A 12 -0.11 3.99 -7.48
C MET A 12 -0.42 4.88 -6.28
N PHE A 13 -0.79 6.15 -6.51
CA PHE A 13 -1.08 7.08 -5.42
C PHE A 13 -2.40 6.75 -4.72
N ALA A 14 -2.56 7.24 -3.49
CA ALA A 14 -3.71 6.96 -2.64
C ALA A 14 -5.07 7.28 -3.30
N ARG A 15 -5.13 8.26 -4.20
CA ARG A 15 -6.34 8.59 -4.98
C ARG A 15 -6.79 7.50 -5.95
N ASN A 16 -5.90 6.59 -6.30
CA ASN A 16 -6.20 5.43 -7.15
C ASN A 16 -6.48 4.16 -6.34
N LEU A 17 -6.51 4.26 -5.01
CA LEU A 17 -6.86 3.17 -4.11
C LEU A 17 -8.33 3.28 -3.69
N SER A 18 -8.93 2.14 -3.39
CA SER A 18 -10.22 2.06 -2.73
C SER A 18 -9.99 2.09 -1.22
N ILE A 19 -10.27 3.23 -0.59
CA ILE A 19 -10.15 3.42 0.86
C ILE A 19 -11.57 3.54 1.43
N THR A 20 -11.93 2.69 2.39
CA THR A 20 -13.25 2.72 3.01
C THR A 20 -13.45 4.03 3.77
N TRP A 21 -14.53 4.75 3.42
CA TRP A 21 -14.90 6.08 3.92
C TRP A 21 -13.94 7.24 3.60
N ALA A 22 -13.08 7.11 2.58
CA ALA A 22 -12.07 8.13 2.27
C ALA A 22 -12.62 9.53 1.99
N GLU A 23 -13.83 9.63 1.45
CA GLU A 23 -14.47 10.91 1.10
C GLU A 23 -15.21 11.55 2.29
N ASP A 24 -15.30 10.85 3.42
CA ASP A 24 -15.87 11.40 4.65
C ASP A 24 -14.79 12.08 5.49
N CYS A 25 -14.85 13.41 5.53
CA CYS A 25 -13.87 14.24 6.23
C CYS A 25 -13.84 14.05 7.75
N ARG A 26 -14.78 13.31 8.34
CA ARG A 26 -14.76 12.91 9.75
C ARG A 26 -13.78 11.78 10.02
N TYR A 27 -13.49 10.96 9.01
CA TYR A 27 -12.70 9.74 9.12
C TYR A 27 -11.36 9.85 8.42
N TRP A 28 -11.32 10.54 7.28
CA TRP A 28 -10.11 10.72 6.47
C TRP A 28 -9.93 12.17 6.07
N HIS A 29 -8.68 12.59 5.95
CA HIS A 29 -8.32 13.90 5.44
C HIS A 29 -7.33 13.77 4.29
N TRP A 30 -7.63 14.40 3.16
CA TRP A 30 -6.74 14.41 2.01
C TRP A 30 -5.76 15.57 2.08
N LEU A 31 -4.47 15.25 2.16
CA LEU A 31 -3.38 16.21 2.21
C LEU A 31 -2.63 16.25 0.88
N LYS A 32 -2.12 17.44 0.52
CA LYS A 32 -1.16 17.59 -0.58
C LYS A 32 0.24 17.69 -0.01
N ILE A 33 1.10 16.74 -0.38
CA ILE A 33 2.53 16.79 -0.05
C ILE A 33 3.34 17.13 -1.29
N LYS A 34 4.44 17.84 -1.09
CA LYS A 34 5.40 18.14 -2.15
C LYS A 34 6.34 16.95 -2.33
N GLU A 35 6.39 16.35 -3.52
CA GLU A 35 7.27 15.22 -3.83
C GLU A 35 8.58 15.69 -4.47
N THR A 36 8.51 16.65 -5.40
CA THR A 36 9.66 17.30 -6.05
C THR A 36 9.47 18.82 -6.10
N SER A 37 10.37 19.58 -6.75
CA SER A 37 10.28 21.04 -6.84
C SER A 37 8.91 21.54 -7.33
N ASP A 38 8.26 20.78 -8.21
CA ASP A 38 7.06 21.21 -8.94
C ASP A 38 5.90 20.21 -8.93
N ALA A 39 6.05 19.04 -8.31
CA ALA A 39 5.00 18.02 -8.22
C ALA A 39 4.44 17.88 -6.79
N PHE A 40 3.11 17.97 -6.69
CA PHE A 40 2.36 17.66 -5.47
C PHE A 40 1.57 16.38 -5.67
N VAL A 41 1.48 15.57 -4.61
CA VAL A 41 0.70 14.34 -4.61
C VAL A 41 -0.28 14.36 -3.44
N ASP A 42 -1.49 13.85 -3.70
CA ASP A 42 -2.51 13.66 -2.67
C ASP A 42 -2.20 12.41 -1.84
N VAL A 43 -2.27 12.53 -0.52
CA VAL A 43 -2.11 11.44 0.44
C VAL A 43 -3.31 11.40 1.38
N ALA A 44 -3.69 10.21 1.84
CA ALA A 44 -4.83 10.02 2.73
C ALA A 44 -4.36 9.92 4.18
N GLU A 45 -4.69 10.91 5.02
CA GLU A 45 -4.50 10.86 6.46
C GLU A 45 -5.73 10.27 7.15
N LEU A 46 -5.52 9.24 7.94
CA LEU A 46 -6.54 8.63 8.79
C LEU A 46 -6.74 9.46 10.06
N LEU A 47 -7.91 10.08 10.19
CA LEU A 47 -8.30 10.84 11.37
C LEU A 47 -8.79 9.92 12.49
N ASN A 48 -9.79 9.08 12.22
CA ASN A 48 -10.31 8.15 13.21
C ASN A 48 -11.22 7.07 12.59
N VAL A 49 -10.88 5.78 12.64
CA VAL A 49 -11.79 4.68 12.23
C VAL A 49 -11.60 3.41 13.08
N CYS A 50 -12.67 2.64 13.29
CA CYS A 50 -12.55 1.28 13.83
C CYS A 50 -12.37 0.21 12.73
N TRP A 51 -12.98 0.41 11.57
CA TRP A 51 -12.83 -0.43 10.38
C TRP A 51 -11.81 0.21 9.44
N LEU A 52 -10.56 -0.28 9.44
CA LEU A 52 -9.54 0.13 8.50
C LEU A 52 -9.51 -0.83 7.33
N GLU A 53 -9.67 -0.31 6.12
CA GLU A 53 -9.66 -1.12 4.91
C GLU A 53 -9.23 -0.28 3.70
N VAL A 54 -8.14 -0.72 3.05
CA VAL A 54 -7.57 -0.11 1.86
C VAL A 54 -7.26 -1.22 0.85
N HIS A 55 -7.73 -1.05 -0.37
CA HIS A 55 -7.55 -2.00 -1.48
C HIS A 55 -7.01 -1.31 -2.72
N GLY A 56 -6.32 -2.06 -3.56
CA GLY A 56 -5.96 -1.64 -4.91
C GLY A 56 -5.82 -2.83 -5.84
N LYS A 57 -5.89 -2.53 -7.13
CA LYS A 57 -5.74 -3.51 -8.21
C LYS A 57 -4.72 -3.02 -9.22
N PHE A 58 -3.95 -3.93 -9.80
CA PHE A 58 -2.98 -3.57 -10.83
C PHE A 58 -2.89 -4.64 -11.92
N GLU A 59 -2.95 -4.21 -13.18
CA GLU A 59 -2.83 -5.10 -14.33
C GLU A 59 -1.38 -5.58 -14.52
N THR A 60 -1.16 -6.89 -14.46
CA THR A 60 0.18 -7.48 -14.66
C THR A 60 0.71 -7.26 -16.08
N ALA A 61 -0.17 -7.01 -17.06
CA ALA A 61 0.19 -6.69 -18.43
C ALA A 61 1.02 -5.40 -18.57
N LYS A 62 0.98 -4.49 -17.58
CA LYS A 62 1.79 -3.26 -17.56
C LYS A 62 3.23 -3.51 -17.07
N LEU A 63 3.50 -4.68 -16.49
CA LEU A 63 4.79 -5.05 -15.94
C LEU A 63 5.65 -5.78 -16.98
N SER A 64 6.97 -5.63 -16.86
CA SER A 64 7.91 -6.41 -17.68
C SER A 64 7.77 -7.92 -17.40
N PRO A 65 7.66 -8.78 -18.42
CA PRO A 65 7.48 -10.22 -18.26
C PRO A 65 8.76 -10.92 -17.74
N GLY A 66 8.60 -12.00 -16.97
CA GLY A 66 9.69 -12.80 -16.42
C GLY A 66 10.42 -12.18 -15.22
N ILE A 67 9.96 -11.03 -14.73
CA ILE A 67 10.61 -10.26 -13.66
C ILE A 67 9.89 -10.51 -12.33
N MET A 68 10.67 -10.66 -11.25
CA MET A 68 10.13 -10.68 -9.90
C MET A 68 9.82 -9.26 -9.44
N TYR A 69 8.58 -9.00 -9.04
CA TYR A 69 8.13 -7.73 -8.49
C TYR A 69 7.83 -7.88 -7.00
N LYS A 70 8.16 -6.84 -6.23
CA LYS A 70 7.63 -6.63 -4.88
C LYS A 70 6.50 -5.59 -4.92
N VAL A 71 5.51 -5.79 -4.07
CA VAL A 71 4.38 -4.87 -3.84
C VAL A 71 4.45 -4.40 -2.39
N ALA A 72 4.41 -3.10 -2.16
CA ALA A 72 4.46 -2.53 -0.81
C ALA A 72 3.60 -1.27 -0.70
N PHE A 73 2.88 -1.12 0.41
CA PHE A 73 2.26 0.16 0.75
C PHE A 73 3.33 1.14 1.21
N VAL A 74 3.25 2.39 0.75
CA VAL A 74 4.07 3.50 1.23
C VAL A 74 3.25 4.33 2.19
N VAL A 75 3.61 4.25 3.47
CA VAL A 75 2.85 4.86 4.56
C VAL A 75 3.74 5.64 5.52
N MET A 76 3.13 6.50 6.31
CA MET A 76 3.76 7.19 7.43
C MET A 76 2.86 7.08 8.65
N MET A 77 3.46 6.83 9.82
CA MET A 77 2.77 6.97 11.10
C MET A 77 3.04 8.35 11.67
N LYS A 78 2.01 9.15 11.95
CA LYS A 78 2.14 10.45 12.64
C LYS A 78 2.40 10.26 14.14
N ASP A 79 2.81 11.34 14.77
CA ASP A 79 2.87 11.47 16.23
C ASP A 79 1.95 12.64 16.63
N PRO A 80 0.88 12.41 17.41
CA PRO A 80 0.46 11.12 17.97
C PRO A 80 -0.21 10.18 16.95
N ALA A 81 -0.10 8.86 17.20
CA ALA A 81 -0.88 7.81 16.55
C ALA A 81 -1.35 6.79 17.60
N TYR A 82 -2.60 6.32 17.51
CA TYR A 82 -3.22 5.42 18.49
C TYR A 82 -4.12 4.37 17.82
N GLY A 83 -4.55 3.36 18.61
CA GLY A 83 -5.45 2.29 18.14
C GLY A 83 -4.76 1.09 17.50
N TRP A 84 -3.43 1.12 17.36
CA TRP A 84 -2.65 0.10 16.65
C TRP A 84 -2.25 -1.10 17.52
N ARG A 85 -3.12 -1.56 18.43
CA ARG A 85 -2.81 -2.71 19.31
C ARG A 85 -2.90 -4.04 18.58
N VAL A 86 -3.88 -4.14 17.69
CA VAL A 86 -4.05 -5.29 16.80
C VAL A 86 -3.19 -5.09 15.56
N PRO A 87 -2.37 -6.08 15.18
CA PRO A 87 -1.60 -6.02 13.93
C PRO A 87 -2.50 -5.89 12.70
N VAL A 88 -2.03 -5.14 11.71
CA VAL A 88 -2.73 -4.88 10.45
C VAL A 88 -2.45 -6.03 9.48
N ASN A 89 -3.48 -6.53 8.79
CA ASN A 89 -3.33 -7.55 7.76
C ASN A 89 -2.89 -6.93 6.43
N LEU A 90 -1.95 -7.58 5.78
CA LEU A 90 -1.49 -7.29 4.43
C LEU A 90 -1.72 -8.53 3.58
N LYS A 91 -2.38 -8.36 2.42
CA LYS A 91 -2.69 -9.47 1.53
C LYS A 91 -2.43 -9.10 0.08
N LEU A 92 -1.84 -10.04 -0.66
CA LEU A 92 -1.65 -9.99 -2.11
C LEU A 92 -2.33 -11.22 -2.72
N ALA A 93 -3.30 -11.00 -3.59
CA ALA A 93 -3.93 -12.03 -4.42
C ALA A 93 -3.45 -11.91 -5.86
N LEU A 94 -3.11 -13.05 -6.45
CA LEU A 94 -2.64 -13.16 -7.83
C LEU A 94 -3.74 -13.71 -8.75
N PRO A 95 -3.69 -13.42 -10.07
CA PRO A 95 -4.67 -13.92 -11.04
C PRO A 95 -4.81 -15.45 -11.11
N ASP A 96 -3.77 -16.18 -10.73
CA ASP A 96 -3.74 -17.65 -10.70
C ASP A 96 -4.48 -18.25 -9.49
N GLY A 97 -5.03 -17.41 -8.61
CA GLY A 97 -5.71 -17.79 -7.37
C GLY A 97 -4.79 -17.92 -6.16
N ASN A 98 -3.47 -17.78 -6.33
CA ASN A 98 -2.53 -17.81 -5.20
C ASN A 98 -2.65 -16.53 -4.37
N THR A 99 -2.55 -16.68 -3.05
CA THR A 99 -2.60 -15.56 -2.11
C THR A 99 -1.44 -15.60 -1.12
N GLN A 100 -0.87 -14.43 -0.84
CA GLN A 100 0.08 -14.21 0.27
C GLN A 100 -0.59 -13.31 1.30
N GLU A 101 -0.48 -13.66 2.57
CA GLU A 101 -1.06 -12.88 3.66
C GLU A 101 -0.15 -12.91 4.89
N HIS A 102 0.03 -11.76 5.53
CA HIS A 102 0.75 -11.65 6.79
C HIS A 102 0.27 -10.43 7.60
N LYS A 103 0.70 -10.34 8.86
CA LYS A 103 0.33 -9.27 9.79
C LYS A 103 1.53 -8.38 10.12
N GLU A 104 1.30 -7.09 10.25
CA GLU A 104 2.31 -6.09 10.59
C GLU A 104 1.92 -5.25 11.81
N ASN A 105 2.85 -5.05 12.74
CA ASN A 105 2.61 -4.25 13.93
C ASN A 105 2.88 -2.77 13.66
N PHE A 106 1.81 -1.98 13.46
CA PHE A 106 1.90 -0.54 13.16
C PHE A 106 2.27 0.31 14.38
N ARG A 107 2.12 -0.22 15.60
CA ARG A 107 2.49 0.47 16.84
C ARG A 107 4.00 0.73 16.88
N GLU A 108 4.79 -0.25 16.48
CA GLU A 108 6.25 -0.27 16.55
C GLU A 108 6.93 0.41 15.35
N LYS A 109 6.16 0.79 14.33
CA LYS A 109 6.72 1.49 13.16
C LYS A 109 7.17 2.92 13.52
N PRO A 110 8.28 3.39 12.92
CA PRO A 110 8.82 4.72 13.18
C PRO A 110 7.77 5.79 12.85
N LYS A 111 7.74 6.85 13.68
CA LYS A 111 6.84 7.98 13.50
C LYS A 111 7.51 9.08 12.68
N GLY A 112 6.72 9.80 11.89
CA GLY A 112 7.16 10.94 11.07
C GLY A 112 8.00 10.59 9.84
N GLN A 113 8.08 9.31 9.46
CA GLN A 113 8.89 8.83 8.33
C GLN A 113 8.05 8.01 7.36
N TRP A 114 8.31 8.19 6.05
CA TRP A 114 7.76 7.32 5.01
C TRP A 114 8.48 5.97 5.05
N ILE A 115 7.71 4.90 5.12
CA ILE A 115 8.19 3.52 5.14
C ILE A 115 7.45 2.68 4.11
N GLU A 116 8.14 1.69 3.56
CA GLU A 116 7.53 0.62 2.78
C GLU A 116 7.05 -0.48 3.73
N ILE A 117 5.77 -0.84 3.65
CA ILE A 117 5.19 -2.01 4.28
C ILE A 117 4.99 -3.07 3.19
N PRO A 118 5.84 -4.11 3.13
CA PRO A 118 5.71 -5.16 2.13
C PRO A 118 4.33 -5.81 2.21
N VAL A 119 3.72 -6.07 1.06
CA VAL A 119 2.49 -6.86 0.96
C VAL A 119 2.83 -8.29 0.52
N GLY A 120 3.69 -8.39 -0.49
CA GLY A 120 4.12 -9.65 -1.05
C GLY A 120 4.96 -9.45 -2.31
N GLN A 121 5.26 -10.54 -2.99
CA GLN A 121 6.05 -10.53 -4.22
C GLN A 121 5.58 -11.60 -5.18
N PHE A 122 5.77 -11.41 -6.48
CA PHE A 122 5.42 -12.40 -7.49
C PHE A 122 6.31 -12.24 -8.72
N GLN A 123 6.47 -13.30 -9.50
CA GLN A 123 7.15 -13.24 -10.79
C GLN A 123 6.13 -13.16 -11.91
N THR A 124 6.27 -12.19 -12.82
CA THR A 124 5.38 -12.08 -13.99
C THR A 124 5.56 -13.29 -14.92
N SER A 125 4.47 -13.97 -15.23
CA SER A 125 4.45 -15.18 -16.06
C SER A 125 3.16 -15.25 -16.87
N ALA A 126 3.07 -16.22 -17.79
CA ALA A 126 1.83 -16.48 -18.53
C ALA A 126 0.69 -17.00 -17.65
N GLU A 127 1.02 -17.55 -16.47
CA GLU A 127 0.05 -18.14 -15.54
C GLU A 127 -0.63 -17.09 -14.67
N ASN A 128 -0.05 -15.89 -14.53
CA ASN A 128 -0.60 -14.80 -13.73
C ASN A 128 -0.88 -13.53 -14.56
N ILE A 129 -1.34 -13.73 -15.80
CA ILE A 129 -1.88 -12.64 -16.63
C ILE A 129 -3.25 -12.25 -16.07
N GLY A 130 -3.41 -10.99 -15.67
CA GLY A 130 -4.66 -10.46 -15.11
C GLY A 130 -4.42 -9.30 -14.17
N GLU A 131 -5.29 -9.15 -13.17
CA GLU A 131 -5.15 -8.15 -12.11
C GLU A 131 -4.62 -8.80 -10.83
N ILE A 132 -3.53 -8.26 -10.29
CA ILE A 132 -3.23 -8.51 -8.87
C ILE A 132 -4.14 -7.63 -8.03
N GLU A 133 -4.52 -8.14 -6.85
CA GLU A 133 -5.23 -7.37 -5.83
C GLU A 133 -4.36 -7.31 -4.59
N PHE A 134 -4.25 -6.14 -3.97
CA PHE A 134 -3.50 -5.95 -2.74
C PHE A 134 -4.31 -5.14 -1.74
N SER A 135 -4.16 -5.47 -0.46
CA SER A 135 -4.95 -4.85 0.60
C SER A 135 -4.17 -4.65 1.89
N LEU A 136 -4.56 -3.62 2.62
CA LEU A 136 -4.16 -3.30 3.99
C LEU A 136 -5.43 -3.12 4.81
N PHE A 137 -5.66 -3.96 5.81
CA PHE A 137 -6.91 -3.94 6.56
C PHE A 137 -6.78 -4.40 8.02
N GLU A 138 -7.59 -3.81 8.89
CA GLU A 138 -7.78 -4.22 10.28
C GLU A 138 -9.15 -3.74 10.74
N TYR A 139 -10.07 -4.68 10.93
CA TYR A 139 -11.44 -4.44 11.40
C TYR A 139 -11.90 -5.46 12.45
N GLU A 140 -11.02 -6.39 12.86
CA GLU A 140 -11.33 -7.46 13.81
C GLU A 140 -11.16 -7.01 15.26
N GLY A 141 -10.22 -6.09 15.50
CA GLY A 141 -9.85 -5.62 16.84
C GLY A 141 -10.86 -4.68 17.49
N GLY A 142 -11.70 -4.01 16.69
CA GLY A 142 -12.68 -3.02 17.16
C GLY A 142 -12.10 -1.70 17.70
N ASP A 143 -10.78 -1.62 17.90
CA ASP A 143 -10.09 -0.41 18.35
C ASP A 143 -10.22 0.71 17.31
N TRP A 144 -10.53 1.92 17.77
CA TRP A 144 -10.46 3.14 16.97
C TRP A 144 -9.00 3.56 16.74
N LYS A 145 -8.67 3.86 15.48
CA LYS A 145 -7.30 4.08 14.98
C LYS A 145 -7.16 5.45 14.36
N SER A 146 -5.99 6.05 14.55
CA SER A 146 -5.63 7.35 14.00
C SER A 146 -4.14 7.46 13.70
N GLY A 147 -3.80 8.41 12.82
CA GLY A 147 -2.43 8.83 12.56
C GLY A 147 -1.70 8.01 11.49
N LEU A 148 -2.39 7.14 10.76
CA LEU A 148 -1.84 6.55 9.54
C LEU A 148 -1.96 7.54 8.38
N VAL A 149 -0.92 7.70 7.58
CA VAL A 149 -0.95 8.43 6.32
C VAL A 149 -0.56 7.49 5.19
N VAL A 150 -1.41 7.35 4.18
CA VAL A 150 -1.18 6.50 3.02
C VAL A 150 -0.79 7.36 1.84
N LYS A 151 0.42 7.17 1.31
CA LYS A 151 0.86 7.80 0.05
C LYS A 151 0.38 7.03 -1.16
N GLY A 152 0.44 5.70 -1.09
CA GLY A 152 0.14 4.83 -2.21
C GLY A 152 0.74 3.45 -2.08
N VAL A 153 0.88 2.77 -3.21
CA VAL A 153 1.50 1.45 -3.35
C VAL A 153 2.59 1.50 -4.40
N ILE A 154 3.77 0.99 -4.07
CA ILE A 154 4.87 0.81 -5.01
C ILE A 154 4.90 -0.63 -5.50
N ILE A 155 5.01 -0.79 -6.82
CA ILE A 155 5.20 -2.06 -7.50
C ILE A 155 6.50 -1.94 -8.27
N GLN A 156 7.52 -2.66 -7.82
CA GLN A 156 8.87 -2.49 -8.38
C GLN A 156 9.63 -3.81 -8.49
N PRO A 157 10.56 -3.91 -9.45
CA PRO A 157 11.39 -5.09 -9.60
C PRO A 157 12.16 -5.40 -8.31
N LYS A 158 12.22 -6.67 -7.96
CA LYS A 158 13.09 -7.20 -6.92
C LYS A 158 14.41 -7.55 -7.60
N ASN A 159 15.44 -6.76 -7.32
CA ASN A 159 16.81 -7.00 -7.80
C ASN A 159 17.36 -8.34 -7.32
#